data_AF-A0A3C0W865-F1
#
_entry.id   AF-A0A3C0W865-F1
#
_cell.length_a   1.000
_cell.length_b   1.000
_cell.length_c   1.000
_cell.angle_alpha   90.00
_cell.angle_beta   90.00
_cell.angle_gamma   90.00
#
_symmetry.space_group_name_H-M   'P 1'
#
loop_
_entity.id
_entity.type
_entity.pdbx_description
1 polymer ?
#
loop_
_entity_poly.entity_id
_entity_poly.type
_entity_poly.pdbx_seq_one_letter_code
_entity_poly.pdbx_strand_id
1 'polypeptide(L)'
;ELAPQSASAFANLTSIKDGDPEKDSAAMLKELIKDHGVVIATARAALDAADEVGDEASVDLMTVRLAAHEKAAWMLRSSLGER
;
A
#
# COMPACT_ATOMS: atom_id res chain seq x y z
N GLU A 1 -18.58 5.21 -10.56
CA GLU A 1 -18.76 5.86 -9.25
C GLU A 1 -17.82 7.08 -9.18
N LEU A 2 -18.08 8.05 -8.30
CA LEU A 2 -17.18 9.20 -8.11
C LEU A 2 -16.03 8.83 -7.17
N ALA A 3 -14.88 9.51 -7.32
CA ALA A 3 -13.76 9.32 -6.40
C ALA A 3 -14.13 9.75 -4.96
N PRO A 4 -13.66 9.03 -3.92
CA PRO A 4 -13.88 9.42 -2.53
C PRO A 4 -13.27 10.80 -2.23
N GLN A 5 -14.02 11.64 -1.53
CA GLN A 5 -13.66 13.06 -1.26
C GLN A 5 -13.79 13.47 0.21
N SER A 6 -14.02 12.51 1.11
CA SER A 6 -14.10 12.74 2.55
C SER A 6 -13.34 11.66 3.32
N ALA A 7 -12.89 11.99 4.54
CA ALA A 7 -12.25 11.04 5.44
C ALA A 7 -13.13 9.80 5.70
N SER A 8 -14.45 10.00 5.85
CA SER A 8 -15.41 8.90 6.02
C SER A 8 -15.51 7.99 4.80
N ALA A 9 -15.45 8.54 3.58
CA ALA A 9 -15.44 7.75 2.36
C ALA A 9 -14.16 6.91 2.27
N PHE A 10 -13.00 7.47 2.61
CA PHE A 10 -11.75 6.71 2.68
C PHE A 10 -11.78 5.62 3.75
N ALA A 11 -12.30 5.92 4.94
CA ALA A 11 -12.40 4.96 6.05
C ALA A 11 -13.29 3.75 5.72
N ASN A 12 -14.32 3.94 4.89
CA ASN A 12 -15.19 2.85 4.44
C ASN A 12 -14.54 1.95 3.38
N LEU A 13 -13.55 2.45 2.63
CA LEU A 13 -12.92 1.72 1.53
C LEU A 13 -11.59 1.07 1.92
N THR A 14 -10.89 1.61 2.91
CA THR A 14 -9.56 1.11 3.31
C THR A 14 -9.63 -0.29 3.94
N SER A 15 -8.69 -1.15 3.56
CA SER A 15 -8.42 -2.43 4.24
C SER A 15 -7.36 -2.32 5.34
N ILE A 16 -6.73 -1.15 5.48
CA ILE A 16 -5.73 -0.84 6.51
C ILE A 16 -6.46 -0.29 7.75
N LYS A 17 -6.06 -0.75 8.94
CA LYS A 17 -6.61 -0.31 10.22
C LYS A 17 -5.74 0.78 10.84
N ASP A 18 -6.32 1.54 11.76
CA ASP A 18 -5.56 2.49 12.55
C ASP A 18 -4.53 1.75 13.41
N GLY A 19 -3.34 2.33 13.49
CA GLY A 19 -2.26 1.80 14.31
C GLY A 19 -2.54 1.93 15.79
N ASP A 20 -1.87 1.07 16.57
CA ASP A 20 -1.94 1.08 18.03
C ASP A 20 -0.71 1.80 18.61
N PRO A 21 -0.89 2.97 19.26
CA PRO A 21 0.22 3.75 19.79
C PRO A 21 0.92 3.10 20.98
N GLU A 22 0.31 2.08 21.61
CA GLU A 22 0.88 1.39 22.77
C GLU A 22 1.89 0.28 22.37
N LYS A 23 2.01 -0.02 21.08
CA LYS A 23 2.96 -1.03 20.56
C LYS A 23 4.40 -0.56 20.67
N ASP A 24 5.32 -1.50 20.89
CA ASP A 24 6.74 -1.21 20.75
C ASP A 24 7.13 -0.92 19.29
N SER A 25 8.30 -0.31 19.10
CA SER A 25 8.77 0.10 17.78
C SER A 25 8.91 -1.07 16.79
N ALA A 26 9.29 -2.25 17.27
CA ALA A 26 9.44 -3.42 16.40
C ALA A 26 8.06 -3.93 15.92
N ALA A 27 7.06 -3.95 16.80
CA ALA A 27 5.69 -4.31 16.47
C ALA A 27 5.05 -3.28 15.51
N MET A 28 5.29 -1.98 15.73
CA MET A 28 4.84 -0.92 14.80
C MET A 28 5.46 -1.08 13.41
N LEU A 29 6.75 -1.41 13.32
CA LEU A 29 7.40 -1.64 12.03
C LEU A 29 6.86 -2.88 11.32
N LYS A 30 6.57 -3.97 12.04
CA LYS A 30 5.94 -5.18 11.48
C LYS A 30 4.55 -4.89 10.90
N GLU A 31 3.77 -4.09 11.61
CA GLU A 31 2.48 -3.63 11.11
C GLU A 31 2.63 -2.79 9.85
N LEU A 32 3.55 -1.82 9.84
CA LEU A 32 3.80 -0.98 8.68
C LEU A 32 4.28 -1.80 7.46
N ILE A 33 5.10 -2.83 7.66
CA ILE A 33 5.51 -3.77 6.60
C ILE A 33 4.30 -4.48 6.01
N LYS A 34 3.39 -4.96 6.87
CA LYS A 34 2.14 -5.62 6.44
C LYS A 34 1.26 -4.66 5.65
N ASP A 35 1.10 -3.43 6.11
CA ASP A 35 0.26 -2.42 5.45
C ASP A 35 0.82 -2.01 4.10
N HIS A 36 2.14 -1.89 3.96
CA HIS A 36 2.79 -1.77 2.66
C HIS A 36 2.43 -2.94 1.73
N GLY A 37 2.39 -4.17 2.26
CA GLY A 37 1.92 -5.35 1.53
C GLY A 37 0.48 -5.22 1.02
N VAL A 38 -0.43 -4.65 1.84
CA VAL A 38 -1.81 -4.37 1.42
C VAL A 38 -1.83 -3.36 0.26
N VAL A 39 -1.07 -2.27 0.34
CA VAL A 39 -1.02 -1.27 -0.74
C VAL A 39 -0.41 -1.86 -2.01
N ILE A 40 0.62 -2.69 -1.91
CA ILE A 40 1.22 -3.39 -3.06
C ILE A 40 0.19 -4.27 -3.75
N ALA A 41 -0.59 -5.06 -3.00
CA ALA A 41 -1.63 -5.91 -3.56
C ALA A 41 -2.71 -5.09 -4.29
N THR A 42 -3.17 -4.00 -3.68
CA THR A 42 -4.16 -3.10 -4.31
C THR A 42 -3.61 -2.43 -5.57
N ALA A 43 -2.36 -1.97 -5.56
CA ALA A 43 -1.73 -1.35 -6.72
C ALA A 43 -1.49 -2.35 -7.86
N ARG A 44 -1.19 -3.62 -7.57
CA ARG A 44 -1.13 -4.70 -8.59
C ARG A 44 -2.48 -4.90 -9.25
N ALA A 45 -3.55 -5.04 -8.47
CA ALA A 45 -4.90 -5.19 -9.01
C ALA A 45 -5.33 -3.99 -9.87
N ALA A 46 -4.97 -2.77 -9.46
CA ALA A 46 -5.24 -1.57 -10.25
C ALA A 46 -4.42 -1.51 -11.56
N LEU A 47 -3.15 -1.95 -11.52
CA LEU A 47 -2.30 -2.07 -12.70
C LEU A 47 -2.89 -3.07 -13.69
N ASP A 48 -3.25 -4.28 -13.23
CA ASP A 48 -3.83 -5.33 -14.07
C ASP A 48 -5.14 -4.85 -14.74
N ALA A 49 -5.99 -4.14 -13.99
CA ALA A 49 -7.24 -3.59 -14.52
C ALA A 49 -7.01 -2.47 -15.56
N ALA A 50 -5.97 -1.65 -15.39
CA ALA A 50 -5.61 -0.61 -16.35
C ALA A 50 -5.00 -1.20 -17.63
N ASP A 51 -4.16 -2.22 -17.48
CA ASP A 51 -3.53 -2.93 -18.60
C ASP A 51 -4.58 -3.64 -19.48
N GLU A 52 -5.59 -4.27 -18.86
CA GLU A 52 -6.68 -4.95 -19.57
C GLU A 52 -7.45 -4.04 -20.55
N VAL A 53 -7.55 -2.74 -20.23
CA VAL A 53 -8.24 -1.74 -21.07
C VAL A 53 -7.30 -0.86 -21.90
N GLY A 54 -5.98 -1.09 -21.82
CA GLY A 54 -4.97 -0.33 -22.53
C GLY A 54 -4.76 1.11 -22.03
N ASP A 55 -5.03 1.38 -20.75
CA ASP A 55 -4.75 2.69 -20.13
C ASP A 55 -3.28 2.79 -19.69
N GLU A 56 -2.40 3.08 -20.64
CA GLU A 56 -0.94 3.15 -20.42
C GLU A 56 -0.53 4.17 -19.36
N ALA A 57 -1.27 5.28 -19.22
CA ALA A 57 -0.95 6.31 -18.23
C ALA A 57 -1.23 5.83 -16.80
N SER A 58 -2.35 5.12 -16.60
CA SER A 58 -2.66 4.50 -15.31
C SER A 58 -1.70 3.35 -14.99
N VAL A 59 -1.29 2.56 -15.98
CA VAL A 59 -0.28 1.50 -15.83
C VAL A 59 1.06 2.08 -15.35
N ASP A 60 1.55 3.15 -16.00
CA ASP A 60 2.80 3.81 -15.59
C ASP A 60 2.72 4.36 -14.16
N LEU A 61 1.62 5.03 -13.82
CA LEU A 61 1.39 5.55 -12.48
C LEU A 61 1.42 4.45 -11.41
N MET A 62 0.73 3.33 -11.65
CA MET A 62 0.71 2.20 -10.71
C MET A 62 2.07 1.51 -10.62
N THR A 63 2.82 1.42 -11.72
CA THR A 63 4.17 0.85 -11.75
C THR A 63 5.11 1.61 -10.82
N VAL A 64 5.13 2.94 -10.90
CA VAL A 64 5.95 3.78 -10.00
C VAL A 64 5.50 3.61 -8.55
N ARG A 65 4.20 3.49 -8.31
CA ARG A 65 3.66 3.32 -6.96
C ARG A 65 4.04 1.97 -6.34
N LEU A 66 4.02 0.89 -7.13
CA LEU A 66 4.50 -0.43 -6.71
C LEU A 66 5.97 -0.38 -6.29
N ALA A 67 6.83 0.16 -7.14
CA ALA A 67 8.26 0.25 -6.86
C ALA A 67 8.55 1.01 -5.54
N ALA A 68 7.83 2.10 -5.28
CA ALA A 68 7.98 2.87 -4.05
C ALA A 68 7.62 2.06 -2.79
N HIS A 69 6.47 1.36 -2.79
CA HIS A 69 6.02 0.59 -1.64
C HIS A 69 6.82 -0.71 -1.44
N GLU A 70 7.25 -1.38 -2.51
CA GLU A 70 8.13 -2.56 -2.42
C GLU A 70 9.49 -2.19 -1.83
N LYS A 71 10.07 -1.05 -2.27
CA LYS A 71 11.31 -0.52 -1.71
C LYS A 71 11.15 -0.16 -0.23
N ALA A 72 10.06 0.50 0.15
CA ALA A 72 9.79 0.83 1.55
C ALA A 72 9.68 -0.44 2.41
N ALA A 73 8.90 -1.43 1.98
CA ALA A 73 8.73 -2.69 2.68
C ALA A 73 10.07 -3.44 2.83
N TRP A 74 10.93 -3.44 1.81
CA TRP A 74 12.27 -4.02 1.88
C TRP A 74 13.16 -3.32 2.91
N MET A 75 13.21 -1.98 2.90
CA MET A 75 14.01 -1.23 3.87
C MET A 75 13.53 -1.47 5.31
N LEU A 76 12.21 -1.52 5.53
CA LEU A 76 11.64 -1.80 6.85
C LEU A 76 11.96 -3.21 7.35
N ARG A 77 11.90 -4.24 6.48
CA ARG A 77 12.36 -5.60 6.81
C ARG A 77 13.83 -5.62 7.21
N SER A 78 14.67 -4.90 6.45
CA SER A 78 16.09 -4.75 6.78
C SER A 78 16.31 -4.09 8.15
N SER A 79 15.49 -3.11 8.53
CA SER A 79 15.57 -2.46 9.85
C SER A 79 15.25 -3.40 11.01
N LEU A 80 14.45 -4.45 10.77
CA LEU A 80 14.16 -5.49 11.77
C LEU A 80 15.20 -6.62 11.78
N GLY A 81 16.18 -6.60 10.86
CA GLY A 81 17.12 -7.70 10.67
C GLY A 81 16.49 -8.95 10.05
N GLU A 82 15.26 -8.84 9.53
CA GLU A 82 14.55 -9.90 8.82
C GLU A 82 15.04 -9.87 7.35
N ARG A 83 15.69 -10.95 6.89
CA ARG A 83 16.16 -11.11 5.51
C ARG A 83 15.07 -11.68 4.62
#